data_AF-A0A6J6I1U5-F1
#
_entry.id   AF-A0A6J6I1U5-F1
#
_cell.length_a   1.000
_cell.length_b   1.000
_cell.length_c   1.000
_cell.angle_alpha   90.00
_cell.angle_beta   90.00
_cell.angle_gamma   90.00
#
_symmetry.space_group_name_H-M   'P 1'
#
loop_
_entity.id
_entity.type
_entity.pdbx_description
1 polymer ?
#
loop_
_entity_poly.entity_id
_entity_poly.type
_entity_poly.pdbx_seq_one_letter_code
_entity_poly.pdbx_strand_id
1 'polypeptide(L)'
;MYRPRPRTRAEHESLAGYLRQTLTASQLERVLLVSFNQWDFGIAALAEVGATLNTMGTQPQFALWASKTPTKDVGWTTSPFVASALGSPGRDQKLKKALKAFGLSKQAFHQPPEKHWRPKTEIELPVEPIRTQIRQLTYRGAPVGRAILQVNPDTNTPVTDDHRWPQAWITATSRSYAYAYDQTLALIEEQAISAMVIFNGRFLHDSAAASAAETAGIPVLSYDKGGNDTDFDLTLDATHDWSALQRRMLTMYEQWPPDERDLIGGSWFEERSTHADPRNERFVESQNIGEGIERPETQCLVGYFSSSGDEISELDLDWSQYFYGQPEALQALSTACKELGYSLLVRTHPHKRMKPKRDVEDWLTAVAQAKPDIHIDQFSSTDSYTLMKQVDVVVTYGSTTGVEAAYAQRPVIVLGPSAYDELGCATRVTNTAELKEALAARTVGKREGATSYGLMMKRRGFAFEFVQLDSYGIASLCGIDFDEPRAMVRQLSHAIERLQKKVLTRS
;
A
#
# COMPACT_ATOMS: atom_id res chain seq x y z
N MET A 1 -29.29 -14.11 -16.27
CA MET A 1 -29.17 -12.76 -16.84
C MET A 1 -28.28 -11.95 -15.93
N TYR A 2 -27.04 -11.67 -16.33
CA TYR A 2 -26.14 -10.76 -15.62
C TYR A 2 -26.67 -9.34 -15.81
N ARG A 3 -27.02 -8.64 -14.73
CA ARG A 3 -27.25 -7.19 -14.79
C ARG A 3 -25.88 -6.53 -14.61
N PRO A 4 -25.38 -5.76 -15.58
CA PRO A 4 -24.15 -5.00 -15.38
C PRO A 4 -24.29 -4.15 -14.13
N ARG A 5 -23.23 -4.12 -13.30
CA ARG A 5 -23.17 -3.21 -12.16
C ARG A 5 -23.43 -1.80 -12.69
N PRO A 6 -24.35 -1.01 -12.10
CA PRO A 6 -24.54 0.37 -12.51
C PRO A 6 -23.18 1.06 -12.51
N ARG A 7 -22.84 1.78 -13.60
CA ARG A 7 -21.54 2.45 -13.69
C ARG A 7 -21.49 3.51 -12.60
N THR A 8 -20.83 3.17 -11.50
CA THR A 8 -20.66 4.08 -10.38
C THR A 8 -19.75 5.22 -10.82
N ARG A 9 -20.14 6.47 -10.52
CA ARG A 9 -19.27 7.63 -10.79
C ARG A 9 -17.95 7.42 -10.06
N ALA A 10 -16.84 7.40 -10.78
CA ALA A 10 -15.50 7.35 -10.20
C ALA A 10 -14.94 8.78 -10.05
N GLU A 11 -13.77 8.91 -9.43
CA GLU A 11 -13.04 10.18 -9.34
C GLU A 11 -12.80 10.80 -10.71
N HIS A 12 -12.36 9.98 -11.66
CA HIS A 12 -12.14 10.39 -13.03
C HIS A 12 -13.23 9.84 -13.95
N GLU A 13 -13.74 10.67 -14.85
CA GLU A 13 -14.79 10.27 -15.80
C GLU A 13 -14.31 9.20 -16.80
N SER A 14 -13.07 9.33 -17.29
CA SER A 14 -12.48 8.35 -18.21
C SER A 14 -10.96 8.28 -18.05
N LEU A 15 -10.40 7.07 -18.23
CA LEU A 15 -8.96 6.87 -18.24
C LEU A 15 -8.30 7.60 -19.42
N ALA A 16 -8.90 7.55 -20.60
CA ALA A 16 -8.37 8.22 -21.79
C ALA A 16 -8.32 9.76 -21.62
N GLY A 17 -9.34 10.35 -20.98
CA GLY A 17 -9.37 11.77 -20.67
C GLY A 17 -8.27 12.15 -19.67
N TYR A 18 -8.15 11.38 -18.59
CA TYR A 18 -7.09 11.55 -17.61
C TYR A 18 -5.70 11.48 -18.24
N LEU A 19 -5.41 10.43 -19.01
CA LEU A 19 -4.10 10.25 -19.65
C LEU A 19 -3.72 11.42 -20.58
N ARG A 20 -4.68 12.01 -21.31
CA ARG A 20 -4.45 13.20 -22.16
C ARG A 20 -4.21 14.49 -21.38
N GLN A 21 -4.72 14.58 -20.16
CA GLN A 21 -4.51 15.72 -19.27
C GLN A 21 -3.19 15.61 -18.50
N THR A 22 -2.82 14.38 -18.14
CA THR A 22 -1.64 14.09 -17.30
C THR A 22 -0.35 13.98 -18.10
N LEU A 23 -0.41 13.48 -19.34
CA LEU A 23 0.77 13.26 -20.19
C LEU A 23 0.72 14.11 -21.47
N THR A 24 1.89 14.53 -21.93
CA THR A 24 2.01 15.18 -23.25
C THR A 24 1.77 14.18 -24.38
N ALA A 25 1.47 14.68 -25.58
CA ALA A 25 1.30 13.84 -26.76
C ALA A 25 2.54 12.97 -27.06
N SER A 26 3.75 13.48 -26.82
CA SER A 26 5.00 12.72 -27.00
C SER A 26 5.18 11.63 -25.94
N GLN A 27 4.78 11.90 -24.69
CA GLN A 27 4.84 10.91 -23.60
C GLN A 27 3.82 9.78 -23.78
N LEU A 28 2.71 10.04 -24.49
CA LEU A 28 1.69 9.04 -24.79
C LEU A 28 2.07 8.12 -25.95
N GLU A 29 3.07 8.46 -26.77
CA GLU A 29 3.36 7.71 -28.00
C GLU A 29 3.73 6.25 -27.71
N ARG A 30 4.64 6.05 -26.75
CA ARG A 30 5.23 4.75 -26.41
C ARG A 30 5.28 4.58 -24.90
N VAL A 31 4.15 4.14 -24.35
CA VAL A 31 4.00 3.89 -22.91
C VAL A 31 4.37 2.46 -22.60
N LEU A 32 5.30 2.23 -21.67
CA LEU A 32 5.66 0.91 -21.18
C LEU A 32 4.80 0.53 -19.97
N LEU A 33 4.08 -0.57 -20.05
CA LEU A 33 3.42 -1.22 -18.92
C LEU A 33 4.31 -2.37 -18.43
N VAL A 34 4.92 -2.20 -17.27
CA VAL A 34 5.80 -3.20 -16.66
C VAL A 34 5.10 -3.88 -15.47
N SER A 35 5.31 -5.19 -15.34
CA SER A 35 4.68 -5.98 -14.28
C SER A 35 5.58 -7.11 -13.80
N PHE A 36 5.76 -7.17 -12.48
CA PHE A 36 6.52 -8.22 -11.78
C PHE A 36 5.65 -9.12 -10.90
N ASN A 37 4.33 -8.92 -10.90
CA ASN A 37 3.37 -9.66 -10.10
C ASN A 37 2.28 -10.32 -10.96
N GLN A 38 1.47 -11.17 -10.34
CA GLN A 38 0.35 -11.90 -10.96
C GLN A 38 -0.92 -11.75 -10.11
N TRP A 39 -1.08 -10.59 -9.45
CA TRP A 39 -2.31 -10.28 -8.73
C TRP A 39 -3.48 -10.08 -9.69
N ASP A 40 -4.67 -10.46 -9.24
CA ASP A 40 -5.91 -10.31 -9.99
C ASP A 40 -6.18 -8.86 -10.39
N PHE A 41 -6.21 -7.94 -9.42
CA PHE A 41 -6.49 -6.53 -9.65
C PHE A 41 -5.41 -5.87 -10.52
N GLY A 42 -4.14 -6.25 -10.31
CA GLY A 42 -3.02 -5.69 -11.07
C GLY A 42 -3.07 -6.09 -12.54
N ILE A 43 -3.40 -7.35 -12.82
CA ILE A 43 -3.61 -7.85 -14.18
C ILE A 43 -4.82 -7.18 -14.84
N ALA A 44 -5.91 -6.97 -14.10
CA ALA A 44 -7.08 -6.27 -14.60
C ALA A 44 -6.79 -4.79 -14.92
N ALA A 45 -6.10 -4.07 -14.03
CA ALA A 45 -5.67 -2.69 -14.27
C ALA A 45 -4.75 -2.57 -15.50
N LEU A 46 -3.77 -3.46 -15.65
CA LEU A 46 -2.92 -3.49 -16.85
C LEU A 46 -3.70 -3.78 -18.13
N ALA A 47 -4.70 -4.65 -18.07
CA ALA A 47 -5.58 -4.93 -19.20
C ALA A 47 -6.35 -3.67 -19.62
N GLU A 48 -6.93 -2.96 -18.65
CA GLU A 48 -7.70 -1.74 -18.87
C GLU A 48 -6.83 -0.61 -19.44
N VAL A 49 -5.68 -0.35 -18.82
CA VAL A 49 -4.74 0.69 -19.27
C VAL A 49 -4.21 0.36 -20.66
N GLY A 50 -3.85 -0.90 -20.90
CA GLY A 50 -3.40 -1.40 -22.20
C GLY A 50 -4.43 -1.25 -23.31
N ALA A 51 -5.66 -1.66 -23.04
CA ALA A 51 -6.78 -1.54 -23.96
C ALA A 51 -7.06 -0.06 -24.28
N THR A 52 -7.12 0.78 -23.25
CA THR A 52 -7.36 2.22 -23.39
C THR A 52 -6.30 2.89 -24.26
N LEU A 53 -5.02 2.67 -23.97
CA LEU A 53 -3.91 3.20 -24.77
C LEU A 53 -4.00 2.76 -26.25
N ASN A 54 -4.27 1.47 -26.49
CA ASN A 54 -4.46 0.95 -27.84
C ASN A 54 -5.63 1.63 -28.57
N THR A 55 -6.78 1.86 -27.90
CA THR A 55 -7.92 2.58 -28.51
C THR A 55 -7.65 4.06 -28.74
N MET A 56 -6.77 4.67 -27.95
CA MET A 56 -6.29 6.04 -28.16
C MET A 56 -5.35 6.16 -29.37
N GLY A 57 -4.97 5.05 -30.01
CA GLY A 57 -4.05 5.01 -31.14
C GLY A 57 -2.57 5.11 -30.74
N THR A 58 -2.25 4.88 -29.46
CA THR A 58 -0.86 4.83 -29.00
C THR A 58 -0.24 3.46 -29.26
N GLN A 59 1.06 3.31 -29.01
CA GLN A 59 1.78 2.04 -29.13
C GLN A 59 2.18 1.50 -27.75
N PRO A 60 1.23 0.96 -26.96
CA PRO A 60 1.55 0.44 -25.63
C PRO A 60 2.52 -0.75 -25.74
N GLN A 61 3.54 -0.72 -24.89
CA GLN A 61 4.56 -1.77 -24.78
C GLN A 61 4.40 -2.51 -23.45
N PHE A 62 4.73 -3.79 -23.40
CA PHE A 62 4.51 -4.65 -22.23
C PHE A 62 5.76 -5.42 -21.84
N ALA A 63 6.10 -5.34 -20.56
CA ALA A 63 7.14 -6.13 -19.91
C ALA A 63 6.52 -6.97 -18.78
N LEU A 64 5.94 -8.13 -19.13
CA LEU A 64 5.32 -9.07 -18.17
C LEU A 64 6.39 -10.03 -17.62
N TRP A 65 7.12 -9.58 -16.59
CA TRP A 65 8.40 -10.15 -16.14
C TRP A 65 8.36 -10.84 -14.78
N ALA A 66 7.18 -11.09 -14.21
CA ALA A 66 7.01 -11.78 -12.91
C ALA A 66 7.83 -13.07 -12.76
N SER A 67 8.06 -13.80 -13.85
CA SER A 67 8.86 -15.04 -13.84
C SER A 67 10.23 -14.92 -14.52
N LYS A 68 10.67 -13.70 -14.83
CA LYS A 68 11.88 -13.39 -15.61
C LYS A 68 12.99 -12.74 -14.78
N THR A 69 12.79 -12.59 -13.49
CA THR A 69 13.74 -12.02 -12.53
C THR A 69 14.45 -13.12 -11.71
N PRO A 70 15.69 -12.87 -11.23
CA PRO A 70 16.45 -13.79 -10.38
C PRO A 70 15.73 -14.23 -9.11
N THR A 71 15.07 -13.31 -8.40
CA THR A 71 14.16 -13.61 -7.28
C THR A 71 12.71 -13.32 -7.68
N LYS A 72 11.75 -13.82 -6.91
CA LYS A 72 10.31 -13.56 -7.14
C LYS A 72 9.84 -12.43 -6.24
N ASP A 73 9.08 -11.52 -6.82
CA ASP A 73 8.45 -10.43 -6.08
C ASP A 73 7.15 -10.88 -5.41
N VAL A 74 6.58 -9.99 -4.60
CA VAL A 74 5.24 -10.16 -4.05
C VAL A 74 4.20 -10.34 -5.17
N GLY A 75 3.20 -11.17 -4.90
CA GLY A 75 2.14 -11.45 -5.87
C GLY A 75 2.53 -12.37 -7.03
N TRP A 76 3.76 -12.90 -7.05
CA TRP A 76 4.05 -14.06 -7.90
C TRP A 76 3.27 -15.30 -7.41
N THR A 77 2.64 -16.02 -8.32
CA THR A 77 1.82 -17.20 -7.98
C THR A 77 2.21 -18.45 -8.76
N THR A 78 2.70 -18.28 -9.97
CA THR A 78 2.73 -19.37 -10.96
C THR A 78 3.96 -19.31 -11.84
N SER A 79 4.65 -20.46 -11.92
CA SER A 79 5.76 -20.68 -12.86
C SER A 79 5.23 -20.96 -14.27
N PRO A 80 5.72 -20.25 -15.32
CA PRO A 80 5.36 -20.50 -16.70
C PRO A 80 5.69 -21.93 -17.15
N PHE A 81 6.75 -22.53 -16.60
CA PHE A 81 7.15 -23.90 -16.91
C PHE A 81 6.10 -24.89 -16.39
N VAL A 82 5.72 -24.77 -15.12
CA VAL A 82 4.70 -25.64 -14.49
C VAL A 82 3.34 -25.43 -15.15
N ALA A 83 2.97 -24.17 -15.39
CA ALA A 83 1.73 -23.80 -16.07
C ALA A 83 1.62 -24.40 -17.48
N SER A 84 2.71 -24.35 -18.25
CA SER A 84 2.76 -24.91 -19.60
C SER A 84 2.70 -26.43 -19.57
N ALA A 85 3.46 -27.08 -18.68
CA ALA A 85 3.48 -28.53 -18.55
C ALA A 85 2.11 -29.12 -18.15
N LEU A 86 1.32 -28.37 -17.36
CA LEU A 86 0.02 -28.81 -16.86
C LEU A 86 -1.18 -28.17 -17.58
N GLY A 87 -0.94 -27.45 -18.69
CA GLY A 87 -1.99 -26.86 -19.52
C GLY A 87 -2.89 -25.85 -18.79
N SER A 88 -2.35 -25.11 -17.83
CA SER A 88 -3.09 -24.18 -16.98
C SER A 88 -2.32 -22.87 -16.83
N PRO A 89 -2.48 -21.94 -17.79
CA PRO A 89 -1.65 -20.74 -17.90
C PRO A 89 -1.82 -19.78 -16.72
N GLY A 90 -0.74 -19.08 -16.37
CA GLY A 90 -0.74 -17.99 -15.38
C GLY A 90 -1.54 -16.77 -15.84
N ARG A 91 -1.91 -15.88 -14.91
CA ARG A 91 -2.69 -14.67 -15.21
C ARG A 91 -1.99 -13.73 -16.19
N ASP A 92 -0.68 -13.58 -16.08
CA ASP A 92 0.16 -12.82 -17.02
C ASP A 92 0.14 -13.39 -18.46
N GLN A 93 0.12 -14.72 -18.59
CA GLN A 93 -0.03 -15.40 -19.88
C GLN A 93 -1.44 -15.19 -20.45
N LYS A 94 -2.48 -15.25 -19.61
CA LYS A 94 -3.88 -14.96 -20.00
C LYS A 94 -4.05 -13.50 -20.42
N LEU A 95 -3.47 -12.54 -19.68
CA LEU A 95 -3.41 -11.12 -20.03
C LEU A 95 -2.81 -10.90 -21.42
N LYS A 96 -1.63 -11.48 -21.67
CA LYS A 96 -0.97 -11.40 -22.99
C LYS A 96 -1.84 -11.95 -24.11
N LYS A 97 -2.60 -13.02 -23.85
CA LYS A 97 -3.55 -13.59 -24.82
C LYS A 97 -4.73 -12.65 -25.06
N ALA A 98 -5.30 -12.09 -23.99
CA ALA A 98 -6.44 -11.20 -24.04
C ALA A 98 -6.13 -9.89 -24.77
N LEU A 99 -5.01 -9.24 -24.46
CA LEU A 99 -4.58 -8.02 -25.15
C LEU A 99 -4.32 -8.24 -26.65
N LYS A 100 -3.78 -9.41 -27.03
CA LYS A 100 -3.65 -9.76 -28.45
C LYS A 100 -5.00 -9.95 -29.13
N ALA A 101 -5.96 -10.58 -28.43
CA ALA A 101 -7.32 -10.72 -28.94
C ALA A 101 -8.03 -9.35 -29.04
N PHE A 102 -7.70 -8.40 -28.17
CA PHE A 102 -8.19 -7.03 -28.21
C PHE A 102 -7.61 -6.21 -29.38
N GLY A 103 -6.47 -6.62 -29.94
CA GLY A 103 -5.87 -6.02 -31.13
C GLY A 103 -4.41 -5.59 -30.99
N LEU A 104 -3.77 -5.82 -29.84
CA LEU A 104 -2.37 -5.46 -29.66
C LEU A 104 -1.43 -6.37 -30.48
N SER A 105 -0.44 -5.74 -31.12
CA SER A 105 0.58 -6.43 -31.91
C SER A 105 1.39 -7.42 -31.05
N LYS A 106 1.88 -8.51 -31.66
CA LYS A 106 2.84 -9.41 -31.01
C LYS A 106 4.13 -8.70 -30.60
N GLN A 107 4.52 -7.65 -31.33
CA GLN A 107 5.73 -6.86 -31.08
C GLN A 107 5.62 -5.98 -29.84
N ALA A 108 4.40 -5.75 -29.33
CA ALA A 108 4.19 -4.98 -28.11
C ALA A 108 4.69 -5.69 -26.84
N PHE A 109 5.07 -6.98 -26.89
CA PHE A 109 5.40 -7.77 -25.70
C PHE A 109 6.88 -8.15 -25.67
N HIS A 110 7.61 -7.56 -24.73
CA HIS A 110 9.06 -7.66 -24.64
C HIS A 110 9.50 -8.75 -23.66
N GLN A 111 10.58 -9.43 -24.02
CA GLN A 111 11.39 -10.18 -23.07
C GLN A 111 12.49 -9.25 -22.53
N PRO A 112 13.14 -9.61 -21.41
CA PRO A 112 14.33 -8.89 -20.98
C PRO A 112 15.34 -8.78 -22.14
N PRO A 113 15.79 -7.56 -22.51
CA PRO A 113 16.59 -7.33 -23.70
C PRO A 113 17.99 -7.96 -23.61
N GLU A 114 18.61 -7.93 -22.43
CA GLU A 114 19.96 -8.49 -22.26
C GLU A 114 19.90 -9.97 -21.86
N LYS A 115 20.21 -10.86 -22.82
CA LYS A 115 20.20 -12.33 -22.61
C LYS A 115 21.28 -12.81 -21.64
N HIS A 116 22.44 -12.18 -21.66
CA HIS A 116 23.59 -12.50 -20.80
C HIS A 116 23.88 -11.30 -19.92
N TRP A 117 23.23 -11.25 -18.76
CA TRP A 117 23.33 -10.12 -17.87
C TRP A 117 24.27 -10.39 -16.69
N ARG A 118 25.05 -9.36 -16.34
CA ARG A 118 25.74 -9.19 -15.06
C ARG A 118 25.49 -7.75 -14.59
N PRO A 119 25.50 -7.50 -13.26
CA PRO A 119 25.44 -6.13 -12.75
C PRO A 119 26.50 -5.25 -13.43
N LYS A 120 26.09 -4.08 -13.91
CA LYS A 120 26.97 -3.09 -14.54
C LYS A 120 27.92 -2.44 -13.53
N THR A 121 27.53 -2.40 -12.25
CA THR A 121 28.37 -2.01 -11.12
C THR A 121 28.31 -3.07 -10.03
N GLU A 122 29.37 -3.18 -9.22
CA GLU A 122 29.34 -4.02 -8.03
C GLU A 122 28.34 -3.45 -7.00
N ILE A 123 27.74 -4.34 -6.20
CA ILE A 123 26.87 -3.95 -5.08
C ILE A 123 27.63 -4.31 -3.82
N GLU A 124 28.16 -3.29 -3.15
CA GLU A 124 28.85 -3.46 -1.88
C GLU A 124 27.84 -3.83 -0.80
N LEU A 125 27.94 -5.05 -0.27
CA LEU A 125 27.05 -5.53 0.77
C LEU A 125 27.46 -4.95 2.14
N PRO A 126 26.50 -4.73 3.05
CA PRO A 126 26.81 -4.19 4.36
C PRO A 126 27.60 -5.22 5.17
N VAL A 127 28.57 -4.74 5.96
CA VAL A 127 29.34 -5.59 6.88
C VAL A 127 28.41 -6.21 7.91
N GLU A 128 27.49 -5.40 8.45
CA GLU A 128 26.44 -5.84 9.36
C GLU A 128 25.10 -5.80 8.64
N PRO A 129 24.44 -6.95 8.40
CA PRO A 129 23.18 -7.00 7.65
C PRO A 129 21.98 -6.56 8.51
N ILE A 130 22.07 -5.39 9.14
CA ILE A 130 21.02 -4.76 9.93
C ILE A 130 20.22 -3.75 9.09
N ARG A 131 19.01 -3.44 9.51
CA ARG A 131 18.05 -2.66 8.70
C ARG A 131 18.62 -1.31 8.25
N THR A 132 19.21 -0.53 9.16
CA THR A 132 19.78 0.79 8.85
C THR A 132 20.92 0.70 7.84
N GLN A 133 21.77 -0.32 7.90
CA GLN A 133 22.85 -0.50 6.92
C GLN A 133 22.32 -0.98 5.57
N ILE A 134 21.36 -1.90 5.56
CA ILE A 134 20.70 -2.35 4.33
C ILE A 134 20.03 -1.17 3.63
N ARG A 135 19.36 -0.27 4.38
CA ARG A 135 18.66 0.90 3.83
C ARG A 135 19.58 1.82 3.01
N GLN A 136 20.86 1.89 3.32
CA GLN A 136 21.85 2.73 2.63
C GLN A 136 22.37 2.14 1.32
N LEU A 137 22.03 0.89 0.99
CA LEU A 137 22.48 0.27 -0.24
C LEU A 137 21.93 0.99 -1.46
N THR A 138 22.81 1.24 -2.43
CA THR A 138 22.45 1.83 -3.73
C THR A 138 22.97 0.98 -4.88
N TYR A 139 22.32 1.09 -6.05
CA TYR A 139 22.78 0.55 -7.31
C TYR A 139 22.68 1.63 -8.38
N ARG A 140 23.82 2.10 -8.89
CA ARG A 140 23.88 3.20 -9.87
C ARG A 140 23.11 4.46 -9.42
N GLY A 141 23.16 4.76 -8.12
CA GLY A 141 22.44 5.88 -7.49
C GLY A 141 21.02 5.55 -7.04
N ALA A 142 20.42 4.46 -7.51
CA ALA A 142 19.06 4.05 -7.14
C ALA A 142 19.03 3.36 -5.74
N PRO A 143 18.00 3.60 -4.91
CA PRO A 143 17.96 3.18 -3.50
C PRO A 143 17.55 1.71 -3.30
N VAL A 144 18.38 0.76 -3.74
CA VAL A 144 18.10 -0.70 -3.63
C VAL A 144 17.80 -1.15 -2.20
N GLY A 145 18.44 -0.53 -1.21
CA GLY A 145 18.28 -0.87 0.21
C GLY A 145 16.83 -0.83 0.70
N ARG A 146 16.12 0.25 0.38
CA ARG A 146 14.71 0.43 0.76
C ARG A 146 13.82 -0.62 0.10
N ALA A 147 14.07 -0.93 -1.17
CA ALA A 147 13.32 -1.93 -1.91
C ALA A 147 13.52 -3.35 -1.34
N ILE A 148 14.71 -3.67 -0.83
CA ILE A 148 15.00 -4.96 -0.15
C ILE A 148 14.18 -5.09 1.14
N LEU A 149 14.08 -4.03 1.93
CA LEU A 149 13.37 -4.04 3.21
C LEU A 149 11.85 -4.19 3.06
N GLN A 150 11.32 -4.06 1.83
CA GLN A 150 9.91 -4.29 1.48
C GLN A 150 9.61 -5.76 1.15
N VAL A 151 10.64 -6.59 0.95
CA VAL A 151 10.50 -8.02 0.59
C VAL A 151 11.17 -8.90 1.65
N ASN A 152 10.40 -9.24 2.67
CA ASN A 152 10.89 -9.99 3.82
C ASN A 152 11.28 -11.44 3.44
N PRO A 153 12.37 -11.98 4.04
CA PRO A 153 12.78 -13.37 3.86
C PRO A 153 11.73 -14.36 4.37
N ASP A 154 11.00 -14.00 5.44
CA ASP A 154 9.87 -14.75 5.97
C ASP A 154 8.84 -13.85 6.67
N THR A 155 7.69 -14.41 7.05
CA THR A 155 6.59 -13.67 7.69
C THR A 155 6.86 -13.25 9.14
N ASN A 156 7.93 -13.76 9.75
CA ASN A 156 8.34 -13.49 11.13
C ASN A 156 9.62 -12.64 11.18
N THR A 157 10.00 -11.98 10.09
CA THR A 157 11.12 -11.02 10.04
C THR A 157 10.74 -9.75 10.81
N PRO A 158 11.40 -9.42 11.94
CA PRO A 158 11.09 -8.24 12.77
C PRO A 158 11.35 -6.90 12.06
N VAL A 159 10.65 -5.84 12.50
CA VAL A 159 10.92 -4.47 12.04
C VAL A 159 12.07 -3.79 12.78
N THR A 160 12.56 -4.38 13.88
CA THR A 160 13.66 -3.81 14.67
C THR A 160 14.94 -3.65 13.87
N ASP A 161 15.71 -2.61 14.20
CA ASP A 161 16.94 -2.29 13.47
C ASP A 161 18.02 -3.37 13.64
N ASP A 162 18.18 -3.86 14.86
CA ASP A 162 19.21 -4.82 15.27
C ASP A 162 18.96 -6.27 14.78
N HIS A 163 17.86 -6.51 14.07
CA HIS A 163 17.62 -7.79 13.42
C HIS A 163 18.63 -8.00 12.28
N ARG A 164 19.38 -9.10 12.34
CA ARG A 164 20.35 -9.49 11.32
C ARG A 164 19.65 -10.27 10.19
N TRP A 165 19.62 -9.69 9.01
CA TRP A 165 19.08 -10.30 7.80
C TRP A 165 20.07 -11.34 7.23
N PRO A 166 19.58 -12.41 6.58
CA PRO A 166 20.46 -13.38 5.91
C PRO A 166 21.26 -12.72 4.78
N GLN A 167 22.59 -12.82 4.80
CA GLN A 167 23.44 -12.18 3.78
C GLN A 167 23.15 -12.71 2.37
N ALA A 168 22.87 -14.02 2.23
CA ALA A 168 22.47 -14.61 0.96
C ALA A 168 21.15 -14.04 0.42
N TRP A 169 20.20 -13.68 1.31
CA TRP A 169 18.97 -12.99 0.93
C TRP A 169 19.27 -11.62 0.35
N ILE A 170 20.03 -10.79 1.07
CA ILE A 170 20.42 -9.44 0.63
C ILE A 170 21.14 -9.52 -0.72
N THR A 171 22.11 -10.42 -0.89
CA THR A 171 22.83 -10.61 -2.15
C THR A 171 21.88 -10.94 -3.30
N ALA A 172 20.95 -11.87 -3.08
CA ALA A 172 20.02 -12.31 -4.12
C ALA A 172 19.02 -11.20 -4.50
N THR A 173 18.48 -10.47 -3.52
CA THR A 173 17.55 -9.37 -3.77
C THR A 173 18.24 -8.17 -4.40
N SER A 174 19.45 -7.81 -3.95
CA SER A 174 20.29 -6.78 -4.58
C SER A 174 20.56 -7.10 -6.05
N ARG A 175 20.96 -8.34 -6.35
CA ARG A 175 21.17 -8.79 -7.73
C ARG A 175 19.88 -8.74 -8.55
N SER A 176 18.75 -9.10 -7.96
CA SER A 176 17.48 -9.08 -8.68
C SER A 176 16.95 -7.67 -8.93
N TYR A 177 17.19 -6.73 -8.02
CA TYR A 177 16.92 -5.31 -8.23
C TYR A 177 17.77 -4.78 -9.38
N ALA A 178 19.09 -4.99 -9.34
CA ALA A 178 20.01 -4.56 -10.39
C ALA A 178 19.62 -5.14 -11.77
N TYR A 179 19.18 -6.40 -11.80
CA TYR A 179 18.64 -7.02 -13.01
C TYR A 179 17.43 -6.25 -13.53
N ALA A 180 16.40 -6.07 -12.71
CA ALA A 180 15.17 -5.37 -13.12
C ALA A 180 15.46 -3.93 -13.57
N TYR A 181 16.35 -3.22 -12.87
CA TYR A 181 16.80 -1.88 -13.21
C TYR A 181 17.47 -1.84 -14.60
N ASP A 182 18.50 -2.66 -14.81
CA ASP A 182 19.26 -2.63 -16.07
C ASP A 182 18.43 -3.11 -17.27
N GLN A 183 17.61 -4.15 -17.09
CA GLN A 183 16.74 -4.64 -18.16
C GLN A 183 15.67 -3.61 -18.53
N THR A 184 15.12 -2.89 -17.54
CA THR A 184 14.13 -1.84 -17.78
C THR A 184 14.77 -0.65 -18.48
N LEU A 185 15.95 -0.20 -18.02
CA LEU A 185 16.68 0.90 -18.65
C LEU A 185 17.05 0.58 -20.10
N ALA A 186 17.58 -0.62 -20.35
CA ALA A 186 17.89 -1.07 -21.70
C ALA A 186 16.63 -1.12 -22.59
N LEU A 187 15.49 -1.57 -22.06
CA LEU A 187 14.24 -1.59 -22.82
C LEU A 187 13.73 -0.17 -23.12
N ILE A 188 13.88 0.76 -22.17
CA ILE A 188 13.53 2.17 -22.36
C ILE A 188 14.33 2.76 -23.54
N GLU A 189 15.63 2.51 -23.56
CA GLU A 189 16.54 2.98 -24.62
C GLU A 189 16.23 2.31 -25.98
N GLU A 190 16.12 0.97 -26.01
CA GLU A 190 15.92 0.21 -27.26
C GLU A 190 14.60 0.51 -27.96
N GLN A 191 13.53 0.76 -27.19
CA GLN A 191 12.19 0.99 -27.74
C GLN A 191 11.80 2.48 -27.75
N ALA A 192 12.68 3.36 -27.30
CA ALA A 192 12.42 4.78 -27.09
C ALA A 192 11.14 5.01 -26.27
N ILE A 193 11.04 4.35 -25.12
CA ILE A 193 9.90 4.49 -24.21
C ILE A 193 9.83 5.93 -23.70
N SER A 194 8.62 6.46 -23.63
CA SER A 194 8.33 7.88 -23.37
C SER A 194 7.55 8.15 -22.08
N ALA A 195 6.93 7.10 -21.51
CA ALA A 195 6.31 7.08 -20.19
C ALA A 195 6.22 5.63 -19.72
N MET A 196 6.06 5.42 -18.41
CA MET A 196 5.94 4.08 -17.82
C MET A 196 4.74 3.98 -16.88
N VAL A 197 4.10 2.82 -16.85
CA VAL A 197 3.04 2.44 -15.91
C VAL A 197 3.51 1.24 -15.11
N ILE A 198 3.44 1.34 -13.78
CA ILE A 198 3.98 0.33 -12.86
C ILE A 198 3.08 0.13 -11.64
N PHE A 199 3.15 -1.04 -11.00
CA PHE A 199 2.38 -1.28 -9.80
C PHE A 199 3.06 -0.63 -8.59
N ASN A 200 2.39 0.33 -7.95
CA ASN A 200 2.74 0.95 -6.66
C ASN A 200 4.13 1.62 -6.54
N GLY A 201 5.21 1.08 -7.11
CA GLY A 201 6.57 1.60 -7.12
C GLY A 201 7.44 1.17 -5.93
N ARG A 202 6.89 0.44 -4.95
CA ARG A 202 7.54 0.16 -3.66
C ARG A 202 8.30 -1.17 -3.59
N PHE A 203 7.78 -2.21 -4.23
CA PHE A 203 8.33 -3.55 -4.13
C PHE A 203 9.63 -3.70 -4.92
N LEU A 204 10.34 -4.82 -4.75
CA LEU A 204 11.74 -4.95 -5.14
C LEU A 204 11.97 -4.61 -6.62
N HIS A 205 11.21 -5.23 -7.52
CA HIS A 205 11.38 -5.02 -8.97
C HIS A 205 10.59 -3.81 -9.46
N ASP A 206 9.46 -3.49 -8.81
CA ASP A 206 8.70 -2.29 -9.14
C ASP A 206 9.53 -1.02 -8.88
N SER A 207 10.18 -0.92 -7.72
CA SER A 207 11.11 0.16 -7.36
C SER A 207 12.30 0.23 -8.33
N ALA A 208 12.86 -0.92 -8.73
CA ALA A 208 13.97 -0.97 -9.67
C ALA A 208 13.61 -0.39 -11.05
N ALA A 209 12.44 -0.75 -11.57
CA ALA A 209 11.95 -0.22 -12.83
C ALA A 209 11.61 1.28 -12.70
N ALA A 210 10.97 1.71 -11.62
CA ALA A 210 10.68 3.12 -11.35
C ALA A 210 11.97 3.97 -11.33
N SER A 211 13.02 3.53 -10.64
CA SER A 211 14.31 4.23 -10.63
C SER A 211 15.02 4.23 -11.99
N ALA A 212 14.83 3.19 -12.81
CA ALA A 212 15.35 3.18 -14.18
C ALA A 212 14.64 4.23 -15.07
N ALA A 213 13.32 4.37 -14.92
CA ALA A 213 12.54 5.39 -15.60
C ALA A 213 12.89 6.81 -15.15
N GLU A 214 13.10 7.02 -13.85
CA GLU A 214 13.60 8.27 -13.28
C GLU A 214 14.97 8.64 -13.87
N THR A 215 15.89 7.66 -13.94
CA THR A 215 17.21 7.86 -14.57
C THR A 215 17.11 8.23 -16.05
N ALA A 216 16.14 7.67 -16.76
CA ALA A 216 15.87 8.00 -18.15
C ALA A 216 15.10 9.33 -18.33
N GLY A 217 14.65 9.96 -17.24
CA GLY A 217 13.90 11.22 -17.27
C GLY A 217 12.50 11.10 -17.86
N ILE A 218 11.86 9.92 -17.77
CA ILE A 218 10.48 9.71 -18.25
C ILE A 218 9.48 9.64 -17.08
N PRO A 219 8.23 10.10 -17.26
CA PRO A 219 7.22 10.03 -16.22
C PRO A 219 6.83 8.58 -15.89
N VAL A 220 6.54 8.35 -14.61
CA VAL A 220 6.07 7.05 -14.08
C VAL A 220 4.68 7.24 -13.48
N LEU A 221 3.72 6.48 -13.99
CA LEU A 221 2.39 6.39 -13.41
C LEU A 221 2.29 5.11 -12.59
N SER A 222 1.88 5.25 -11.33
CA SER A 222 1.68 4.12 -10.44
C SER A 222 0.22 3.72 -10.42
N TYR A 223 -0.07 2.43 -10.63
CA TYR A 223 -1.41 1.88 -10.43
C TYR A 223 -1.51 1.12 -9.12
N ASP A 224 -2.70 1.16 -8.53
CA ASP A 224 -3.07 0.44 -7.31
C ASP A 224 -4.58 0.11 -7.32
N LYS A 225 -5.11 -0.41 -6.21
CA LYS A 225 -6.54 -0.63 -6.01
C LYS A 225 -7.31 0.69 -5.97
N GLY A 226 -8.48 0.70 -6.59
CA GLY A 226 -9.42 1.81 -6.50
C GLY A 226 -10.06 1.94 -5.11
N GLY A 227 -11.00 2.86 -5.01
CA GLY A 227 -11.91 2.97 -3.88
C GLY A 227 -12.77 1.71 -3.70
N ASN A 228 -13.62 1.70 -2.68
CA ASN A 228 -14.50 0.57 -2.38
C ASN A 228 -15.50 0.27 -3.50
N ASP A 229 -15.90 1.31 -4.24
CA ASP A 229 -16.94 1.22 -5.26
C ASP A 229 -16.39 1.38 -6.70
N THR A 230 -15.07 1.50 -6.85
CA THR A 230 -14.35 1.64 -8.12
C THR A 230 -13.32 0.52 -8.27
N ASP A 231 -12.67 0.44 -9.43
CA ASP A 231 -11.96 -0.77 -9.85
C ASP A 231 -10.44 -0.67 -9.63
N PHE A 232 -9.82 0.42 -10.06
CA PHE A 232 -8.38 0.64 -9.90
C PHE A 232 -8.05 2.13 -9.80
N ASP A 233 -6.87 2.45 -9.32
CA ASP A 233 -6.31 3.80 -9.34
C ASP A 233 -5.09 3.89 -10.26
N LEU A 234 -4.83 5.07 -10.82
CA LEU A 234 -3.64 5.38 -11.60
C LEU A 234 -3.27 6.85 -11.35
N THR A 235 -2.06 7.09 -10.87
CA THR A 235 -1.59 8.45 -10.56
C THR A 235 -0.14 8.68 -10.99
N LEU A 236 0.20 9.93 -11.31
CA LEU A 236 1.58 10.37 -11.54
C LEU A 236 2.31 10.68 -10.23
N ASP A 237 1.57 11.02 -9.17
CA ASP A 237 2.15 11.27 -7.86
C ASP A 237 2.75 9.99 -7.30
N ALA A 238 3.85 10.11 -6.54
CA ALA A 238 4.38 8.98 -5.81
C ALA A 238 3.28 8.45 -4.86
N THR A 239 3.06 7.15 -4.84
CA THR A 239 1.99 6.49 -4.05
C THR A 239 2.08 6.76 -2.53
N HIS A 240 3.23 7.23 -2.07
CA HIS A 240 3.51 7.54 -0.67
C HIS A 240 3.72 9.05 -0.43
N ASP A 241 3.46 9.91 -1.41
CA ASP A 241 3.33 11.36 -1.18
C ASP A 241 1.96 11.63 -0.55
N TRP A 242 1.94 11.59 0.78
CA TRP A 242 0.70 11.79 1.54
C TRP A 242 0.17 13.22 1.46
N SER A 243 1.02 14.22 1.27
CA SER A 243 0.57 15.60 1.05
C SER A 243 -0.11 15.74 -0.32
N ALA A 244 0.39 15.07 -1.37
CA ALA A 244 -0.31 14.99 -2.66
C ALA A 244 -1.66 14.27 -2.54
N LEU A 245 -1.70 13.13 -1.85
CA LEU A 245 -2.94 12.40 -1.62
C LEU A 245 -3.99 13.24 -0.87
N GLN A 246 -3.58 13.98 0.17
CA GLN A 246 -4.49 14.81 0.95
C GLN A 246 -4.99 16.02 0.15
N ARG A 247 -4.13 16.66 -0.65
CA ARG A 247 -4.57 17.70 -1.62
C ARG A 247 -5.57 17.13 -2.63
N ARG A 248 -5.34 15.91 -3.11
CA ARG A 248 -6.25 15.19 -4.02
C ARG A 248 -7.61 14.92 -3.35
N MET A 249 -7.63 14.51 -2.07
CA MET A 249 -8.87 14.35 -1.28
C MET A 249 -9.67 15.65 -1.18
N LEU A 250 -9.02 16.75 -0.81
CA LEU A 250 -9.68 18.07 -0.69
C LEU A 250 -10.21 18.55 -2.04
N THR A 251 -9.40 18.45 -3.09
CA THR A 251 -9.80 18.81 -4.47
C THR A 251 -11.01 18.00 -4.92
N MET A 252 -10.98 16.69 -4.71
CA MET A 252 -12.10 15.80 -5.04
C MET A 252 -13.37 16.21 -4.28
N TYR A 253 -13.26 16.47 -2.98
CA TYR A 253 -14.38 16.89 -2.14
C TYR A 253 -14.97 18.23 -2.59
N GLU A 254 -14.14 19.21 -2.93
CA GLU A 254 -14.57 20.52 -3.44
C GLU A 254 -15.30 20.43 -4.78
N GLN A 255 -14.85 19.56 -5.68
CA GLN A 255 -15.40 19.41 -7.03
C GLN A 255 -16.58 18.43 -7.12
N TRP A 256 -16.77 17.57 -6.11
CA TRP A 256 -17.87 16.62 -6.08
C TRP A 256 -19.21 17.32 -5.79
N PRO A 257 -20.34 16.88 -6.39
CA PRO A 257 -21.65 17.42 -6.08
C PRO A 257 -21.92 17.48 -4.56
N PRO A 258 -22.23 18.68 -4.00
CA PRO A 258 -22.44 18.86 -2.56
C PRO A 258 -23.55 17.98 -1.98
N ASP A 259 -24.58 17.66 -2.76
CA ASP A 259 -25.70 16.80 -2.40
C ASP A 259 -25.34 15.30 -2.31
N GLU A 260 -24.21 14.89 -2.89
CA GLU A 260 -23.75 13.49 -2.87
C GLU A 260 -22.52 13.28 -1.96
N ARG A 261 -21.59 14.23 -1.92
CA ARG A 261 -20.24 14.01 -1.40
C ARG A 261 -20.21 13.62 0.08
N ASP A 262 -21.07 14.24 0.89
CA ASP A 262 -21.12 13.99 2.33
C ASP A 262 -21.78 12.65 2.65
N LEU A 263 -22.79 12.28 1.86
CA LEU A 263 -23.46 10.99 1.96
C LEU A 263 -22.48 9.86 1.58
N ILE A 264 -21.81 9.98 0.44
CA ILE A 264 -20.86 8.95 -0.03
C ILE A 264 -19.65 8.87 0.90
N GLY A 265 -19.04 10.02 1.22
CA GLY A 265 -17.87 10.06 2.10
C GLY A 265 -18.20 9.59 3.51
N GLY A 266 -19.37 9.94 4.03
CA GLY A 266 -19.88 9.48 5.31
C GLY A 266 -20.15 7.98 5.36
N SER A 267 -20.68 7.39 4.28
CA SER A 267 -21.03 5.96 4.25
C SER A 267 -19.83 5.07 4.53
N TRP A 268 -18.61 5.47 4.11
CA TRP A 268 -17.40 4.73 4.42
C TRP A 268 -17.17 4.58 5.93
N PHE A 269 -17.38 5.63 6.70
CA PHE A 269 -17.24 5.62 8.16
C PHE A 269 -18.38 4.84 8.83
N GLU A 270 -19.61 5.01 8.36
CA GLU A 270 -20.79 4.34 8.89
C GLU A 270 -20.71 2.81 8.69
N GLU A 271 -20.37 2.37 7.47
CA GLU A 271 -20.13 0.97 7.11
C GLU A 271 -19.06 0.35 8.02
N ARG A 272 -17.98 1.07 8.32
CA ARG A 272 -16.90 0.58 9.18
C ARG A 272 -17.30 0.51 10.65
N SER A 273 -17.98 1.53 11.16
CA SER A 273 -18.46 1.59 12.55
C SER A 273 -19.50 0.52 12.90
N THR A 274 -20.20 0.00 11.89
CA THR A 274 -21.19 -1.07 12.00
C THR A 274 -20.64 -2.44 11.57
N HIS A 275 -19.34 -2.52 11.28
CA HIS A 275 -18.63 -3.71 10.80
C HIS A 275 -19.18 -4.26 9.46
N ALA A 276 -19.87 -3.42 8.68
CA ALA A 276 -20.43 -3.77 7.39
C ALA A 276 -19.42 -3.66 6.23
N ASP A 277 -18.30 -2.93 6.38
CA ASP A 277 -17.23 -2.86 5.38
C ASP A 277 -16.42 -4.16 5.32
N PRO A 278 -16.50 -4.97 4.25
CA PRO A 278 -15.75 -6.21 4.14
C PRO A 278 -14.23 -6.00 4.10
N ARG A 279 -13.77 -4.82 3.66
CA ARG A 279 -12.33 -4.48 3.67
C ARG A 279 -11.82 -4.19 5.09
N ASN A 280 -12.71 -3.97 6.05
CA ASN A 280 -12.39 -3.79 7.46
C ASN A 280 -12.42 -5.10 8.28
N GLU A 281 -12.97 -6.18 7.73
CA GLU A 281 -13.33 -7.41 8.45
C GLU A 281 -12.18 -7.93 9.33
N ARG A 282 -10.97 -8.06 8.78
CA ARG A 282 -9.82 -8.60 9.53
C ARG A 282 -9.43 -7.79 10.77
N PHE A 283 -9.82 -6.51 10.82
CA PHE A 283 -9.54 -5.63 11.95
C PHE A 283 -10.62 -5.72 13.04
N VAL A 284 -11.84 -6.12 12.69
CA VAL A 284 -13.00 -6.16 13.58
C VAL A 284 -13.52 -7.58 13.88
N GLU A 285 -13.04 -8.61 13.18
CA GLU A 285 -13.51 -10.01 13.27
C GLU A 285 -13.52 -10.59 14.69
N SER A 286 -12.67 -10.07 15.57
CA SER A 286 -12.53 -10.53 16.95
C SER A 286 -13.24 -9.62 17.97
N GLN A 287 -13.97 -8.60 17.52
CA GLN A 287 -14.58 -7.57 18.38
C GLN A 287 -16.10 -7.76 18.46
N ASN A 288 -16.69 -7.48 19.63
CA ASN A 288 -18.14 -7.51 19.84
C ASN A 288 -18.70 -6.08 19.81
N ILE A 289 -19.55 -5.77 18.83
CA ILE A 289 -20.16 -4.44 18.68
C ILE A 289 -20.81 -3.99 20.00
N GLY A 290 -20.46 -2.80 20.47
CA GLY A 290 -21.00 -2.23 21.71
C GLY A 290 -20.27 -2.63 22.99
N GLU A 291 -19.32 -3.59 22.92
CA GLU A 291 -18.50 -3.95 24.06
C GLU A 291 -17.47 -2.87 24.35
N GLY A 292 -17.59 -2.20 25.50
CA GLY A 292 -16.72 -1.13 25.94
C GLY A 292 -16.02 -1.44 27.26
N ILE A 293 -15.49 -0.40 27.90
CA ILE A 293 -14.90 -0.46 29.24
C ILE A 293 -15.82 0.13 30.30
N GLU A 294 -15.58 -0.22 31.55
CA GLU A 294 -15.98 0.58 32.69
C GLU A 294 -15.10 1.82 32.73
N ARG A 295 -15.67 2.98 32.38
CA ARG A 295 -14.90 4.23 32.30
C ARG A 295 -14.48 4.64 33.72
N PRO A 296 -13.18 4.89 33.98
CA PRO A 296 -12.71 5.32 35.28
C PRO A 296 -13.23 6.73 35.61
N GLU A 297 -13.40 7.01 36.90
CA GLU A 297 -13.68 8.36 37.39
C GLU A 297 -12.44 9.24 37.20
N THR A 298 -12.42 10.01 36.11
CA THR A 298 -11.29 10.86 35.73
C THR A 298 -11.77 12.13 35.04
N GLN A 299 -11.00 13.21 35.16
CA GLN A 299 -11.28 14.47 34.47
C GLN A 299 -11.13 14.34 32.95
N CYS A 300 -10.23 13.47 32.50
CA CYS A 300 -9.96 13.24 31.10
C CYS A 300 -9.46 11.82 30.89
N LEU A 301 -10.12 11.07 30.01
CA LEU A 301 -9.65 9.80 29.52
C LEU A 301 -9.09 9.97 28.11
N VAL A 302 -7.78 9.76 27.96
CA VAL A 302 -7.07 9.83 26.69
C VAL A 302 -6.92 8.40 26.14
N GLY A 303 -7.40 8.14 24.92
CA GLY A 303 -7.30 6.84 24.26
C GLY A 303 -6.20 6.82 23.21
N TYR A 304 -5.15 6.05 23.42
CA TYR A 304 -4.12 5.77 22.42
C TYR A 304 -4.46 4.51 21.61
N PHE A 305 -4.63 4.66 20.29
CA PHE A 305 -4.85 3.55 19.37
C PHE A 305 -3.59 3.30 18.54
N SER A 306 -2.95 2.16 18.76
CA SER A 306 -1.71 1.81 18.05
C SER A 306 -1.99 1.45 16.59
N SER A 307 -0.97 1.56 15.73
CA SER A 307 -1.00 1.12 14.32
C SER A 307 -0.17 -0.15 14.11
N SER A 308 -0.35 -0.82 12.97
CA SER A 308 0.60 -1.84 12.50
C SER A 308 1.78 -1.16 11.82
N GLY A 309 2.90 -0.99 12.53
CA GLY A 309 4.02 -0.13 12.10
C GLY A 309 4.82 -0.61 10.88
N ASP A 310 4.60 -1.83 10.39
CA ASP A 310 5.34 -2.42 9.27
C ASP A 310 5.04 -1.77 7.92
N GLU A 311 3.83 -1.21 7.73
CA GLU A 311 3.45 -0.61 6.46
C GLU A 311 4.10 0.76 6.21
N ILE A 312 4.53 1.43 7.28
CA ILE A 312 5.07 2.80 7.23
C ILE A 312 6.61 2.78 7.37
N SER A 313 7.23 1.76 7.97
CA SER A 313 8.65 1.78 8.39
C SER A 313 9.66 2.03 7.26
N GLU A 314 9.29 1.72 6.02
CA GLU A 314 10.15 1.87 4.85
C GLU A 314 9.62 2.93 3.86
N LEU A 315 8.70 3.79 4.29
CA LEU A 315 8.31 4.97 3.53
C LEU A 315 9.41 6.05 3.60
N ASP A 316 9.55 6.78 2.50
CA ASP A 316 10.49 7.90 2.41
C ASP A 316 9.88 9.16 3.05
N LEU A 317 9.87 9.16 4.38
CA LEU A 317 9.38 10.27 5.18
C LEU A 317 10.53 10.89 5.96
N ASP A 318 10.46 12.20 6.18
CA ASP A 318 11.34 12.88 7.12
C ASP A 318 10.89 12.57 8.56
N TRP A 319 11.35 11.43 9.07
CA TRP A 319 11.03 10.93 10.41
C TRP A 319 11.44 11.88 11.54
N SER A 320 12.33 12.85 11.29
CA SER A 320 12.73 13.85 12.28
C SER A 320 11.60 14.80 12.66
N GLN A 321 10.54 14.88 11.84
CA GLN A 321 9.36 15.71 12.10
C GLN A 321 8.32 15.03 12.99
N TYR A 322 8.59 13.82 13.46
CA TYR A 322 7.65 13.01 14.22
C TYR A 322 8.31 12.43 15.47
N PHE A 323 7.49 11.90 16.36
CA PHE A 323 8.00 11.04 17.42
C PHE A 323 8.61 9.80 16.75
N TYR A 324 9.89 9.50 16.98
CA TYR A 324 10.71 8.53 16.24
C TYR A 324 10.10 7.12 16.05
N GLY A 325 9.09 6.76 16.83
CA GLY A 325 8.34 5.52 16.70
C GLY A 325 7.14 5.46 17.65
N GLN A 326 6.34 4.39 17.53
CA GLN A 326 5.20 4.15 18.41
C GLN A 326 5.59 4.02 19.90
N PRO A 327 6.68 3.31 20.27
CA PRO A 327 7.12 3.24 21.67
C PRO A 327 7.44 4.61 22.27
N GLU A 328 8.21 5.43 21.56
CA GLU A 328 8.62 6.77 22.00
C GLU A 328 7.40 7.71 22.08
N ALA A 329 6.51 7.63 21.09
CA ALA A 329 5.25 8.38 21.07
C ALA A 329 4.35 8.01 22.27
N LEU A 330 4.22 6.71 22.57
CA LEU A 330 3.44 6.24 23.73
C LEU A 330 4.06 6.70 25.06
N GLN A 331 5.38 6.65 25.18
CA GLN A 331 6.07 7.10 26.38
C GLN A 331 5.90 8.62 26.60
N ALA A 332 6.02 9.42 25.53
CA ALA A 332 5.78 10.85 25.59
C ALA A 332 4.32 11.17 25.99
N LEU A 333 3.36 10.45 25.42
CA LEU A 333 1.94 10.58 25.76
C LEU A 333 1.65 10.22 27.21
N SER A 334 2.19 9.10 27.69
CA SER A 334 2.04 8.68 29.10
C SER A 334 2.58 9.73 30.06
N THR A 335 3.75 10.30 29.75
CA THR A 335 4.35 11.36 30.55
C THR A 335 3.46 12.61 30.56
N ALA A 336 2.96 13.04 29.39
CA ALA A 336 2.06 14.18 29.28
C ALA A 336 0.74 13.97 30.04
N CYS A 337 0.13 12.78 29.97
CA CYS A 337 -1.10 12.46 30.71
C CYS A 337 -0.87 12.54 32.22
N LYS A 338 0.24 11.98 32.74
CA LYS A 338 0.58 12.04 34.17
C LYS A 338 0.75 13.48 34.67
N GLU A 339 1.45 14.31 33.91
CA GLU A 339 1.66 15.72 34.28
C GLU A 339 0.35 16.53 34.27
N LEU A 340 -0.58 16.19 33.38
CA LEU A 340 -1.90 16.84 33.28
C LEU A 340 -2.94 16.24 34.24
N GLY A 341 -2.62 15.16 34.94
CA GLY A 341 -3.56 14.42 35.79
C GLY A 341 -4.66 13.68 35.00
N TYR A 342 -4.37 13.28 33.77
CA TYR A 342 -5.29 12.56 32.89
C TYR A 342 -5.05 11.05 32.96
N SER A 343 -6.11 10.27 32.76
CA SER A 343 -6.00 8.82 32.63
C SER A 343 -5.70 8.42 31.18
N LEU A 344 -4.86 7.41 31.02
CA LEU A 344 -4.45 6.87 29.73
C LEU A 344 -5.01 5.46 29.52
N LEU A 345 -5.76 5.29 28.43
CA LEU A 345 -6.12 4.00 27.86
C LEU A 345 -5.25 3.70 26.65
N VAL A 346 -4.71 2.50 26.55
CA VAL A 346 -3.99 2.00 25.37
C VAL A 346 -4.78 0.86 24.74
N ARG A 347 -5.16 1.01 23.47
CA ARG A 347 -5.69 -0.06 22.62
C ARG A 347 -4.58 -0.55 21.69
N THR A 348 -4.05 -1.74 21.97
CA THR A 348 -3.18 -2.44 21.01
C THR A 348 -4.03 -2.88 19.82
N HIS A 349 -3.53 -2.59 18.62
CA HIS A 349 -4.17 -2.98 17.36
C HIS A 349 -4.37 -4.51 17.26
N PRO A 350 -5.57 -5.01 16.89
CA PRO A 350 -5.86 -6.46 16.84
C PRO A 350 -4.91 -7.26 15.93
N HIS A 351 -4.56 -6.74 14.75
CA HIS A 351 -3.57 -7.38 13.85
C HIS A 351 -2.16 -7.51 14.43
N LYS A 352 -1.83 -6.88 15.57
CA LYS A 352 -0.53 -7.07 16.21
C LYS A 352 -0.28 -8.55 16.55
N ARG A 353 -1.33 -9.35 16.78
CA ARG A 353 -1.25 -10.82 16.98
C ARG A 353 -0.64 -11.60 15.79
N MET A 354 -0.67 -11.01 14.60
CA MET A 354 -0.17 -11.62 13.36
C MET A 354 1.23 -11.11 12.97
N LYS A 355 1.83 -10.22 13.77
CA LYS A 355 3.15 -9.63 13.51
C LYS A 355 4.27 -10.52 14.04
N PRO A 356 5.52 -10.32 13.59
CA PRO A 356 6.68 -11.03 14.12
C PRO A 356 6.69 -11.04 15.65
N LYS A 357 6.99 -12.19 16.26
CA LYS A 357 6.92 -12.36 17.74
C LYS A 357 7.70 -11.28 18.49
N ARG A 358 8.90 -10.96 18.00
CA ARG A 358 9.75 -9.92 18.55
C ARG A 358 9.07 -8.54 18.55
N ASP A 359 8.45 -8.15 17.44
CA ASP A 359 7.75 -6.86 17.34
C ASP A 359 6.55 -6.76 18.30
N VAL A 360 5.95 -7.90 18.65
CA VAL A 360 4.90 -7.99 19.68
C VAL A 360 5.49 -7.83 21.07
N GLU A 361 6.57 -8.54 21.37
CA GLU A 361 7.29 -8.46 22.65
C GLU A 361 7.80 -7.04 22.94
N ASP A 362 8.42 -6.38 21.95
CA ASP A 362 8.91 -5.01 22.07
C ASP A 362 7.77 -4.02 22.33
N TRP A 363 6.64 -4.20 21.65
CA TRP A 363 5.45 -3.37 21.87
C TRP A 363 4.87 -3.56 23.27
N LEU A 364 4.72 -4.81 23.73
CA LEU A 364 4.21 -5.08 25.08
C LEU A 364 5.15 -4.53 26.16
N THR A 365 6.46 -4.57 25.91
CA THR A 365 7.46 -3.93 26.77
C THR A 365 7.26 -2.41 26.83
N ALA A 366 7.04 -1.76 25.69
CA ALA A 366 6.75 -0.32 25.64
C ALA A 366 5.45 0.03 26.39
N VAL A 367 4.39 -0.78 26.24
CA VAL A 367 3.13 -0.59 26.98
C VAL A 367 3.34 -0.74 28.49
N ALA A 368 4.08 -1.75 28.92
CA ALA A 368 4.40 -1.96 30.33
C ALA A 368 5.21 -0.79 30.92
N GLN A 369 6.15 -0.22 30.17
CA GLN A 369 6.92 0.96 30.56
C GLN A 369 6.05 2.23 30.66
N ALA A 370 5.12 2.39 29.72
CA ALA A 370 4.18 3.50 29.72
C ALA A 370 3.24 3.47 30.93
N LYS A 371 2.92 2.30 31.48
CA LYS A 371 2.01 2.13 32.63
C LYS A 371 0.67 2.86 32.42
N PRO A 372 -0.10 2.51 31.37
CA PRO A 372 -1.43 3.08 31.19
C PRO A 372 -2.36 2.63 32.33
N ASP A 373 -3.40 3.42 32.62
CA ASP A 373 -4.44 3.06 33.57
C ASP A 373 -5.27 1.86 33.06
N ILE A 374 -5.46 1.77 31.73
CA ILE A 374 -6.17 0.69 31.07
C ILE A 374 -5.40 0.23 29.83
N HIS A 375 -5.16 -1.07 29.71
CA HIS A 375 -4.59 -1.67 28.50
C HIS A 375 -5.55 -2.71 27.91
N ILE A 376 -5.96 -2.48 26.67
CA ILE A 376 -6.76 -3.40 25.86
C ILE A 376 -5.82 -4.08 24.85
N ASP A 377 -5.49 -5.36 25.07
CA ASP A 377 -4.55 -6.11 24.25
C ASP A 377 -5.12 -6.51 22.87
N GLN A 378 -4.27 -7.05 22.00
CA GLN A 378 -4.61 -7.44 20.63
C GLN A 378 -5.61 -8.61 20.49
N PHE A 379 -5.93 -9.32 21.58
CA PHE A 379 -6.87 -10.43 21.62
C PHE A 379 -8.23 -10.05 22.21
N SER A 380 -8.31 -8.90 22.89
CA SER A 380 -9.57 -8.41 23.47
C SER A 380 -10.69 -8.23 22.44
N SER A 381 -11.90 -8.64 22.84
CA SER A 381 -13.17 -8.45 22.13
C SER A 381 -13.75 -7.04 22.22
N THR A 382 -13.12 -6.14 22.97
CA THR A 382 -13.61 -4.76 23.09
C THR A 382 -13.66 -4.07 21.72
N ASP A 383 -14.81 -3.45 21.43
CA ASP A 383 -15.06 -2.73 20.19
C ASP A 383 -14.38 -1.35 20.18
N SER A 384 -13.50 -1.15 19.21
CA SER A 384 -12.73 0.08 19.03
C SER A 384 -13.62 1.29 18.80
N TYR A 385 -14.77 1.14 18.12
CA TYR A 385 -15.71 2.24 17.92
C TYR A 385 -16.46 2.61 19.20
N THR A 386 -16.73 1.63 20.06
CA THR A 386 -17.28 1.87 21.40
C THR A 386 -16.25 2.55 22.29
N LEU A 387 -15.01 2.07 22.35
CA LEU A 387 -13.91 2.71 23.07
C LEU A 387 -13.70 4.16 22.64
N MET A 388 -13.70 4.42 21.34
CA MET A 388 -13.56 5.76 20.76
C MET A 388 -14.64 6.73 21.27
N LYS A 389 -15.87 6.24 21.49
CA LYS A 389 -16.96 7.04 22.07
C LYS A 389 -16.81 7.26 23.58
N GLN A 390 -16.09 6.37 24.27
CA GLN A 390 -15.87 6.41 25.71
C GLN A 390 -14.67 7.27 26.12
N VAL A 391 -13.75 7.60 25.22
CA VAL A 391 -12.61 8.51 25.50
C VAL A 391 -12.93 9.96 25.16
N ASP A 392 -12.22 10.90 25.80
CA ASP A 392 -12.38 12.34 25.58
C ASP A 392 -11.48 12.87 24.47
N VAL A 393 -10.30 12.25 24.30
CA VAL A 393 -9.33 12.57 23.25
C VAL A 393 -8.80 11.27 22.66
N VAL A 394 -8.77 11.19 21.33
CA VAL A 394 -8.15 10.07 20.61
C VAL A 394 -6.76 10.48 20.17
N VAL A 395 -5.77 9.65 20.49
CA VAL A 395 -4.38 9.85 20.08
C VAL A 395 -3.93 8.64 19.27
N THR A 396 -3.27 8.86 18.14
CA THR A 396 -2.76 7.76 17.31
C THR A 396 -1.38 8.04 16.76
N TYR A 397 -0.71 6.98 16.28
CA TYR A 397 0.49 7.08 15.46
C TYR A 397 0.17 6.68 14.02
N GLY A 398 -0.61 7.53 13.35
CA GLY A 398 -0.98 7.36 11.94
C GLY A 398 -2.06 6.30 11.66
N SER A 399 -2.76 5.82 12.69
CA SER A 399 -3.83 4.83 12.50
C SER A 399 -5.04 5.46 11.79
N THR A 400 -5.71 4.71 10.91
CA THR A 400 -6.99 5.10 10.31
C THR A 400 -8.10 5.31 11.35
N THR A 401 -7.94 4.74 12.56
CA THR A 401 -8.83 5.01 13.70
C THR A 401 -8.92 6.50 14.03
N GLY A 402 -7.85 7.26 13.79
CA GLY A 402 -7.86 8.70 14.05
C GLY A 402 -8.78 9.46 13.09
N VAL A 403 -8.79 9.14 11.78
CA VAL A 403 -9.74 9.81 10.85
C VAL A 403 -11.18 9.37 11.10
N GLU A 404 -11.39 8.12 11.52
CA GLU A 404 -12.72 7.64 11.96
C GLU A 404 -13.22 8.39 13.20
N ALA A 405 -12.33 8.65 14.17
CA ALA A 405 -12.64 9.45 15.35
C ALA A 405 -12.93 10.92 15.01
N ALA A 406 -12.18 11.49 14.06
CA ALA A 406 -12.41 12.85 13.59
C ALA A 406 -13.78 12.99 12.91
N TYR A 407 -14.17 11.99 12.09
CA TYR A 407 -15.51 11.92 11.51
C TYR A 407 -16.61 11.83 12.59
N ALA A 408 -16.36 11.05 13.64
CA ALA A 408 -17.21 10.96 14.83
C ALA A 408 -17.14 12.21 15.75
N GLN A 409 -16.48 13.29 15.30
CA GLN A 409 -16.35 14.57 16.01
C GLN A 409 -15.70 14.46 17.38
N ARG A 410 -14.71 13.57 17.49
CA ARG A 410 -13.81 13.51 18.64
C ARG A 410 -12.59 14.40 18.41
N PRO A 411 -12.01 14.98 19.48
CA PRO A 411 -10.67 15.56 19.42
C PRO A 411 -9.66 14.48 19.04
N VAL A 412 -8.86 14.73 18.00
CA VAL A 412 -7.87 13.77 17.49
C VAL A 412 -6.49 14.41 17.47
N ILE A 413 -5.52 13.73 18.04
CA ILE A 413 -4.10 14.11 18.02
C ILE A 413 -3.31 13.02 17.30
N VAL A 414 -2.45 13.42 16.37
CA VAL A 414 -1.64 12.52 15.57
C VAL A 414 -0.16 12.77 15.88
N LEU A 415 0.53 11.70 16.32
CA LEU A 415 1.95 11.72 16.75
C LEU A 415 2.93 11.26 15.67
N GLY A 416 2.42 10.61 14.62
CA GLY A 416 3.20 10.05 13.52
C GLY A 416 2.68 10.53 12.18
N PRO A 417 3.35 10.21 11.08
CA PRO A 417 2.83 10.58 9.77
C PRO A 417 1.47 9.91 9.55
N SER A 418 0.55 10.57 8.84
CA SER A 418 -0.74 9.97 8.48
C SER A 418 -1.26 10.49 7.14
N ALA A 419 -2.18 9.77 6.50
CA ALA A 419 -2.82 10.22 5.26
C ALA A 419 -4.00 11.19 5.49
N TYR A 420 -4.08 11.86 6.66
CA TYR A 420 -5.19 12.76 7.02
C TYR A 420 -4.81 13.92 7.95
N ASP A 421 -3.53 14.09 8.29
CA ASP A 421 -3.04 15.12 9.22
C ASP A 421 -3.03 16.55 8.65
N GLU A 422 -3.17 16.71 7.33
CA GLU A 422 -3.29 17.98 6.61
C GLU A 422 -4.74 18.31 6.21
N LEU A 423 -5.70 17.40 6.43
CA LEU A 423 -7.12 17.61 6.08
C LEU A 423 -7.85 18.55 7.06
N GLY A 424 -7.18 18.99 8.13
CA GLY A 424 -7.79 19.83 9.17
C GLY A 424 -8.80 19.11 10.07
N CYS A 425 -8.88 17.78 9.99
CA CYS A 425 -9.74 16.94 10.83
C CYS A 425 -9.04 16.42 12.08
N ALA A 426 -7.71 16.55 12.17
CA ALA A 426 -6.92 16.16 13.33
C ALA A 426 -5.80 17.19 13.60
N THR A 427 -5.30 17.21 14.83
CA THR A 427 -4.15 18.04 15.24
C THR A 427 -2.88 17.22 15.16
N ARG A 428 -2.01 17.53 14.19
CA ARG A 428 -0.64 16.99 14.14
C ARG A 428 0.21 17.68 15.20
N VAL A 429 1.01 16.90 15.93
CA VAL A 429 2.00 17.41 16.88
C VAL A 429 3.36 16.77 16.63
N THR A 430 4.42 17.53 16.81
CA THR A 430 5.80 17.13 16.49
C THR A 430 6.66 16.98 17.74
N ASN A 431 6.22 17.53 18.87
CA ASN A 431 6.98 17.53 20.12
C ASN A 431 6.06 17.51 21.36
N THR A 432 6.67 17.27 22.52
CA THR A 432 5.95 17.12 23.80
C THR A 432 5.20 18.38 24.24
N ALA A 433 5.67 19.58 23.87
CA ALA A 433 5.00 20.83 24.25
C ALA A 433 3.67 20.98 23.49
N GLU A 434 3.72 20.81 22.16
CA GLU A 434 2.52 20.78 21.30
C GLU A 434 1.54 19.69 21.73
N LEU A 435 2.05 18.51 22.10
CA LEU A 435 1.21 17.42 22.61
C LEU A 435 0.42 17.83 23.87
N LYS A 436 1.09 18.46 24.85
CA LYS A 436 0.42 18.92 26.08
C LYS A 436 -0.61 20.01 25.79
N GLU A 437 -0.28 20.95 24.92
CA GLU A 437 -1.21 22.00 24.49
C GLU A 437 -2.44 21.40 23.81
N ALA A 438 -2.26 20.48 22.87
CA ALA A 438 -3.34 19.82 22.17
C ALA A 438 -4.22 18.97 23.11
N LEU A 439 -3.63 18.26 24.07
CA LEU A 439 -4.35 17.49 25.10
C LEU A 439 -5.19 18.38 26.02
N ALA A 440 -4.70 19.58 26.35
CA ALA A 440 -5.43 20.54 27.16
C ALA A 440 -6.56 21.22 26.36
N ALA A 441 -6.29 21.60 25.10
CA ALA A 441 -7.24 22.29 24.23
C ALA A 441 -8.40 21.39 23.78
N ARG A 442 -8.12 20.11 23.50
CA ARG A 442 -9.11 19.10 23.05
C ARG A 442 -9.94 19.60 21.87
N THR A 443 -9.30 20.30 20.95
CA THR A 443 -9.97 20.88 19.78
C THR A 443 -10.52 19.79 18.88
N VAL A 444 -11.81 19.90 18.53
CA VAL A 444 -12.45 19.05 17.53
C VAL A 444 -12.09 19.56 16.14
N GLY A 445 -11.62 18.67 15.27
CA GLY A 445 -11.28 19.00 13.89
C GLY A 445 -12.50 19.13 12.97
N LYS A 446 -12.27 19.62 11.75
CA LYS A 446 -13.31 19.80 10.74
C LYS A 446 -13.82 18.45 10.22
N ARG A 447 -15.13 18.24 10.25
CA ARG A 447 -15.75 16.98 9.76
C ARG A 447 -15.56 16.80 8.26
N GLU A 448 -15.56 17.89 7.51
CA GLU A 448 -15.38 17.93 6.06
C GLU A 448 -14.03 17.33 5.65
N GLY A 449 -12.98 17.61 6.43
CA GLY A 449 -11.66 17.00 6.25
C GLY A 449 -11.73 15.48 6.31
N ALA A 450 -12.34 14.92 7.37
CA ALA A 450 -12.53 13.47 7.46
C ALA A 450 -13.45 12.94 6.34
N THR A 451 -14.50 13.67 6.00
CA THR A 451 -15.45 13.26 4.96
C THR A 451 -14.80 13.19 3.57
N SER A 452 -13.84 14.08 3.27
CA SER A 452 -13.04 14.03 2.05
C SER A 452 -12.19 12.75 1.96
N TYR A 453 -11.65 12.28 3.09
CA TYR A 453 -10.95 10.99 3.18
C TYR A 453 -11.89 9.84 2.84
N GLY A 454 -13.08 9.82 3.46
CA GLY A 454 -14.09 8.79 3.18
C GLY A 454 -14.54 8.79 1.71
N LEU A 455 -14.70 9.96 1.10
CA LEU A 455 -15.05 10.08 -0.31
C LEU A 455 -13.97 9.47 -1.20
N MET A 456 -12.71 9.79 -0.94
CA MET A 456 -11.56 9.17 -1.62
C MET A 456 -11.58 7.64 -1.46
N MET A 457 -11.79 7.14 -0.24
CA MET A 457 -11.86 5.69 0.00
C MET A 457 -13.00 4.99 -0.75
N LYS A 458 -14.10 5.67 -1.08
CA LYS A 458 -15.21 5.09 -1.87
C LYS A 458 -15.00 5.20 -3.38
N ARG A 459 -14.46 6.34 -3.84
CA ARG A 459 -14.58 6.79 -5.24
C ARG A 459 -13.25 6.95 -5.98
N ARG A 460 -12.11 6.74 -5.32
CA ARG A 460 -10.76 6.89 -5.90
C ARG A 460 -10.60 6.18 -7.25
N GLY A 461 -9.97 6.86 -8.20
CA GLY A 461 -9.51 6.26 -9.45
C GLY A 461 -10.61 6.11 -10.51
N PHE A 462 -10.73 4.90 -11.07
CA PHE A 462 -11.44 4.63 -12.32
C PHE A 462 -12.36 3.42 -12.22
N ALA A 463 -13.39 3.43 -13.06
CA ALA A 463 -14.18 2.24 -13.38
C ALA A 463 -13.67 1.61 -14.69
N PHE A 464 -13.75 0.28 -14.79
CA PHE A 464 -13.41 -0.43 -16.03
C PHE A 464 -14.37 -0.06 -17.17
N GLU A 465 -13.80 0.16 -18.35
CA GLU A 465 -14.51 0.36 -19.62
C GLU A 465 -14.40 -0.87 -20.52
N PHE A 466 -13.21 -1.49 -20.59
CA PHE A 466 -12.95 -2.65 -21.45
C PHE A 466 -12.96 -3.97 -20.69
N VAL A 467 -12.49 -3.98 -19.45
CA VAL A 467 -12.48 -5.15 -18.59
C VAL A 467 -13.87 -5.42 -18.02
N GLN A 468 -14.28 -6.68 -18.04
CA GLN A 468 -15.56 -7.13 -17.49
C GLN A 468 -15.32 -7.97 -16.24
N LEU A 469 -16.09 -7.71 -15.18
CA LEU A 469 -16.11 -8.51 -13.97
C LEU A 469 -17.32 -9.44 -13.97
N ASP A 470 -17.12 -10.73 -13.74
CA ASP A 470 -18.24 -11.67 -13.56
C ASP A 470 -18.89 -11.53 -12.15
N SER A 471 -19.87 -12.38 -11.84
CA SER A 471 -20.55 -12.38 -10.53
C SER A 471 -19.65 -12.75 -9.35
N TYR A 472 -18.48 -13.33 -9.61
CA TYR A 472 -17.49 -13.72 -8.62
C TYR A 472 -16.32 -12.72 -8.55
N GLY A 473 -16.38 -11.63 -9.32
CA GLY A 473 -15.32 -10.64 -9.40
C GLY A 473 -14.13 -11.06 -10.27
N ILE A 474 -14.26 -12.12 -11.07
CA ILE A 474 -13.21 -12.54 -12.00
C ILE A 474 -13.22 -11.57 -13.18
N ALA A 475 -12.08 -10.90 -13.38
CA ALA A 475 -11.86 -10.00 -14.49
C ALA A 475 -11.61 -10.76 -15.79
N SER A 476 -12.09 -10.21 -16.90
CA SER A 476 -11.90 -10.74 -18.25
C SER A 476 -11.76 -9.63 -19.28
N LEU A 477 -11.08 -9.93 -20.39
CA LEU A 477 -11.00 -9.06 -21.56
C LEU A 477 -11.12 -9.92 -22.81
N CYS A 478 -11.97 -9.51 -23.77
CA CYS A 478 -12.27 -10.28 -24.98
C CYS A 478 -12.69 -11.75 -24.70
N GLY A 479 -13.45 -11.97 -23.63
CA GLY A 479 -13.91 -13.31 -23.22
C GLY A 479 -12.81 -14.24 -22.71
N ILE A 480 -11.64 -13.70 -22.35
CA ILE A 480 -10.55 -14.43 -21.71
C ILE A 480 -10.49 -14.01 -20.25
N ASP A 481 -10.81 -14.95 -19.36
CA ASP A 481 -10.81 -14.72 -17.92
C ASP A 481 -9.39 -14.67 -17.34
N PHE A 482 -9.21 -13.89 -16.29
CA PHE A 482 -7.97 -13.77 -15.50
C PHE A 482 -8.06 -14.56 -14.19
N ASP A 483 -8.79 -15.67 -14.22
CA ASP A 483 -8.94 -16.62 -13.12
C ASP A 483 -7.60 -17.31 -12.77
N GLU A 484 -7.54 -17.86 -11.56
CA GLU A 484 -6.34 -18.54 -11.08
C GLU A 484 -6.04 -19.82 -11.84
N PRO A 485 -4.75 -20.14 -12.02
CA PRO A 485 -4.36 -21.48 -12.43
C PRO A 485 -4.89 -22.54 -11.44
N ARG A 486 -5.05 -23.76 -11.94
CA ARG A 486 -5.45 -24.93 -11.13
C ARG A 486 -4.62 -24.99 -9.84
N ALA A 487 -5.26 -25.32 -8.73
CA ALA A 487 -4.61 -25.30 -7.40
C ALA A 487 -3.27 -26.07 -7.36
N MET A 488 -3.20 -27.23 -8.03
CA MET A 488 -1.97 -28.03 -8.13
C MET A 488 -0.80 -27.26 -8.77
N VAL A 489 -1.05 -26.45 -9.80
CA VAL A 489 -0.02 -25.64 -10.48
C VAL A 489 0.55 -24.60 -9.53
N ARG A 490 -0.33 -23.93 -8.76
CA ARG A 490 0.08 -22.94 -7.76
C ARG A 490 0.86 -23.58 -6.64
N GLN A 491 0.37 -24.71 -6.11
CA GLN A 491 1.04 -25.44 -5.03
C GLN A 491 2.46 -25.90 -5.42
N LEU A 492 2.63 -26.44 -6.63
CA LEU A 492 3.95 -26.83 -7.15
C LEU A 492 4.85 -25.61 -7.37
N SER A 493 4.31 -24.52 -7.93
CA SER A 493 5.04 -23.26 -8.11
C SER A 493 5.54 -22.70 -6.78
N HIS A 494 4.68 -22.63 -5.77
CA HIS A 494 5.04 -22.20 -4.42
C HIS A 494 5.98 -23.17 -3.70
N ALA A 495 5.96 -24.46 -4.00
CA ALA A 495 6.93 -25.40 -3.44
C ALA A 495 8.35 -25.11 -3.96
N ILE A 496 8.49 -24.85 -5.27
CA ILE A 496 9.76 -24.47 -5.90
C ILE A 496 10.28 -23.16 -5.29
N GLU A 497 9.42 -22.15 -5.19
CA GLU A 497 9.77 -20.85 -4.60
C GLU A 497 10.19 -20.98 -3.13
N ARG A 498 9.46 -21.75 -2.31
CA ARG A 498 9.80 -21.99 -0.91
C ARG A 498 11.15 -22.68 -0.75
N LEU A 499 11.50 -23.61 -1.64
CA LEU A 499 12.81 -24.25 -1.64
C LEU A 499 13.93 -23.23 -1.92
N GLN A 500 13.73 -22.33 -2.90
CA GLN A 500 14.67 -21.25 -3.19
C GLN A 500 14.83 -20.31 -1.99
N LYS A 501 13.72 -19.83 -1.41
CA LYS A 501 13.73 -18.98 -0.22
C LYS A 501 14.47 -19.66 0.94
N LYS A 502 14.18 -20.93 1.21
CA LYS A 502 14.85 -21.70 2.28
C LYS A 502 16.36 -21.82 2.09
N VAL A 503 16.87 -21.84 0.85
CA VAL A 503 18.32 -21.82 0.60
C VAL A 503 18.91 -20.44 0.92
N LEU A 504 18.21 -19.37 0.57
CA LEU A 504 18.67 -17.99 0.79
C LEU A 504 18.55 -17.52 2.24
N THR A 505 17.69 -18.15 3.04
CA THR A 505 17.45 -17.78 4.44
C THR A 505 18.10 -18.72 5.45
N ARG A 506 18.84 -19.73 4.97
CA ARG A 506 19.69 -20.57 5.83
C ARG A 506 20.88 -19.74 6.32
N SER A 507 20.86 -19.45 7.61
CA SER A 507 21.98 -18.92 8.39
C SER A 507 23.10 -19.95 8.52
#